data_AF-A0A7H4L9Y7-F1
#
_entry.id   AF-A0A7H4L9Y7-F1
#
_cell.length_a   1.000
_cell.length_b   1.000
_cell.length_c   1.000
_cell.angle_alpha   90.00
_cell.angle_beta   90.00
_cell.angle_gamma   90.00
#
_symmetry.space_group_name_H-M   'P 1'
#
loop_
_entity.id
_entity.type
_entity.pdbx_description
1 polymer ?
#
loop_
_entity_poly.entity_id
_entity_poly.type
_entity_poly.pdbx_seq_one_letter_code
_entity_poly.pdbx_strand_id
1 'polypeptide(L)'
;MMAGMSDAMMKPALKWAASVPDVVISVGKISRFMNDIGAFERRKCKGDLASTVECYINEYNVTSEVAITKIVALIEQEWKTLNQARFENHLLPALQQFISLAISTTFFYGNRNDVYTHSAHMQWTIERLFLKNM
;
A
#
# COMPACT_ATOMS: atom_id res chain seq x y z
N MET A 1 -9.03 2.39 10.79
CA MET A 1 -9.43 3.52 9.92
C MET A 1 -10.91 3.86 10.12
N MET A 2 -11.84 2.89 10.04
CA MET A 2 -13.28 3.16 10.21
C MET A 2 -13.76 3.30 11.68
N ALA A 3 -13.00 2.85 12.67
CA ALA A 3 -13.39 2.89 14.09
C ALA A 3 -13.53 4.31 14.69
N GLY A 4 -13.04 5.34 13.99
CA GLY A 4 -13.22 6.75 14.38
C GLY A 4 -14.41 7.43 13.71
N MET A 5 -15.19 6.71 12.89
CA MET A 5 -16.39 7.24 12.24
C MET A 5 -17.61 7.10 13.16
N SER A 6 -18.63 7.94 12.97
CA SER A 6 -19.91 7.72 13.64
C SER A 6 -20.53 6.38 13.21
N ASP A 7 -21.30 5.74 14.09
CA ASP A 7 -21.95 4.45 13.80
C ASP A 7 -22.79 4.46 12.52
N ALA A 8 -23.47 5.58 12.26
CA ALA A 8 -24.29 5.77 11.07
C ALA A 8 -23.47 5.74 9.76
N MET A 9 -22.22 6.21 9.80
CA MET A 9 -21.30 6.17 8.66
C MET A 9 -20.47 4.89 8.62
N MET A 10 -20.16 4.29 9.77
CA MET A 10 -19.34 3.09 9.89
C MET A 10 -20.05 1.86 9.31
N LYS A 11 -21.32 1.61 9.66
CA LYS A 11 -22.03 0.39 9.23
C LYS A 11 -22.12 0.25 7.70
N PRO A 12 -22.52 1.28 6.93
CA PRO A 12 -22.52 1.19 5.47
C PRO A 12 -21.11 1.02 4.89
N ALA A 13 -20.11 1.71 5.45
CA ALA A 13 -18.73 1.61 4.99
C ALA A 13 -18.14 0.20 5.20
N LEU A 14 -18.41 -0.42 6.37
CA LEU A 14 -18.02 -1.80 6.66
C LEU A 14 -18.72 -2.78 5.73
N LYS A 15 -20.03 -2.62 5.50
CA LYS A 15 -20.77 -3.49 4.56
C LYS A 15 -20.21 -3.39 3.14
N TRP A 16 -19.88 -2.17 2.70
CA TRP A 16 -19.25 -1.94 1.40
C TRP A 16 -17.84 -2.55 1.32
N ALA A 17 -17.02 -2.39 2.36
CA ALA A 17 -15.68 -3.00 2.39
C ALA A 17 -15.75 -4.54 2.44
N ALA A 18 -16.71 -5.09 3.17
CA ALA A 18 -16.91 -6.53 3.32
C ALA A 18 -17.44 -7.20 2.05
N SER A 19 -18.01 -6.45 1.10
CA SER A 19 -18.30 -6.98 -0.24
C SER A 19 -17.06 -7.09 -1.13
N VAL A 20 -15.88 -6.70 -0.61
CA VAL A 20 -14.56 -6.79 -1.26
C VAL A 20 -14.58 -6.21 -2.69
N PRO A 21 -14.94 -4.93 -2.84
CA PRO A 21 -14.93 -4.29 -4.15
C PRO A 21 -13.50 -4.20 -4.70
N ASP A 22 -13.36 -4.03 -6.02
CA ASP A 22 -12.06 -3.97 -6.70
C ASP A 22 -11.10 -2.97 -6.06
N VAL A 23 -11.61 -1.85 -5.55
CA VAL A 23 -10.83 -0.87 -4.78
C VAL A 23 -10.11 -1.52 -3.60
N VAL A 24 -10.81 -2.32 -2.79
CA VAL A 24 -10.22 -2.98 -1.62
C VAL A 24 -9.12 -3.94 -2.05
N ILE A 25 -9.35 -4.68 -3.14
CA ILE A 25 -8.36 -5.59 -3.74
C ILE A 25 -7.13 -4.82 -4.23
N SER A 26 -7.34 -3.75 -4.99
CA SER A 26 -6.26 -2.92 -5.54
C SER A 26 -5.42 -2.25 -4.45
N VAL A 27 -6.06 -1.69 -3.40
CA VAL A 27 -5.31 -1.16 -2.24
C VAL A 27 -4.50 -2.27 -1.57
N GLY A 28 -5.09 -3.45 -1.38
CA GLY A 28 -4.39 -4.60 -0.80
C GLY A 28 -3.16 -5.02 -1.60
N LYS A 29 -3.30 -5.12 -2.93
CA LYS A 29 -2.20 -5.44 -3.85
C LYS A 29 -1.10 -4.38 -3.84
N ILE A 30 -1.43 -3.09 -3.96
CA ILE A 30 -0.45 -1.99 -3.88
C ILE A 30 0.31 -2.07 -2.56
N SER A 31 -0.42 -2.19 -1.45
CA SER A 31 0.16 -2.23 -0.11
C SER A 31 1.12 -3.41 0.04
N ARG A 32 0.70 -4.60 -0.37
CA ARG A 32 1.50 -5.83 -0.28
C ARG A 32 2.73 -5.77 -1.17
N PHE A 33 2.58 -5.43 -2.44
CA PHE A 33 3.68 -5.41 -3.39
C PHE A 33 4.75 -4.38 -3.02
N MET A 34 4.35 -3.18 -2.58
CA MET A 34 5.32 -2.18 -2.13
C MET A 34 6.04 -2.62 -0.84
N ASN A 35 5.30 -3.19 0.12
CA ASN A 35 5.88 -3.73 1.34
C ASN A 35 6.91 -4.85 1.06
N ASP A 36 6.55 -5.80 0.21
CA ASP A 36 7.40 -6.94 -0.17
C ASP A 36 8.69 -6.47 -0.87
N ILE A 37 8.59 -5.49 -1.78
CA ILE A 37 9.78 -4.88 -2.41
C ILE A 37 10.68 -4.22 -1.36
N GLY A 38 10.12 -3.42 -0.45
CA GLY A 38 10.89 -2.75 0.60
C GLY A 38 11.56 -3.72 1.58
N ALA A 39 10.87 -4.80 1.93
CA ALA A 39 11.40 -5.86 2.80
C ALA A 39 12.53 -6.65 2.10
N PHE A 40 12.35 -6.95 0.81
CA PHE A 40 13.33 -7.67 0.00
C PHE A 40 14.66 -6.91 -0.14
N GLU A 41 14.61 -5.61 -0.47
CA GLU A 41 15.82 -4.76 -0.62
C GLU A 41 16.62 -4.66 0.69
N ARG A 42 15.94 -4.74 1.84
CA ARG A 42 16.54 -4.77 3.18
C ARG A 42 17.03 -6.16 3.60
N ARG A 43 16.89 -7.17 2.73
CA ARG A 43 17.17 -8.60 2.98
C ARG A 43 16.49 -9.15 4.24
N LYS A 44 15.31 -8.64 4.57
CA LYS A 44 14.65 -8.95 5.85
C LYS A 44 13.93 -10.30 5.89
N CYS A 45 13.95 -11.09 4.81
CA CYS A 45 13.21 -12.36 4.73
C CYS A 45 13.80 -13.53 5.53
N LYS A 46 14.78 -13.32 6.43
CA LYS A 46 15.33 -14.42 7.24
C LYS A 46 14.28 -14.90 8.27
N GLY A 47 13.57 -15.98 7.93
CA GLY A 47 12.60 -16.64 8.81
C GLY A 47 11.13 -16.35 8.49
N ASP A 48 10.87 -15.45 7.53
CA ASP A 48 9.53 -15.17 7.03
C ASP A 48 9.20 -16.03 5.79
N LEU A 49 7.90 -16.09 5.44
CA LEU A 49 7.45 -16.68 4.17
C LEU A 49 7.99 -15.87 2.98
N ALA A 50 8.13 -16.53 1.82
CA ALA A 50 8.62 -15.90 0.60
C ALA A 50 7.77 -14.68 0.22
N SER A 51 8.45 -13.56 -0.04
CA SER A 51 7.86 -12.33 -0.55
C SER A 51 7.39 -12.50 -2.00
N THR A 52 6.52 -11.61 -2.48
CA THR A 52 6.09 -11.59 -3.89
C THR A 52 7.28 -11.53 -4.85
N VAL A 53 8.36 -10.83 -4.48
CA VAL A 53 9.59 -10.74 -5.28
C VAL A 53 10.26 -12.13 -5.39
N GLU A 54 10.43 -12.81 -4.27
CA GLU A 54 11.04 -14.16 -4.23
C GLU A 54 10.17 -15.19 -4.95
N CYS A 55 8.85 -15.14 -4.77
CA CYS A 55 7.89 -15.97 -5.48
C CYS A 55 8.02 -15.78 -7.00
N TYR A 56 8.07 -14.54 -7.48
CA TYR A 56 8.21 -14.24 -8.91
C TYR A 56 9.55 -14.72 -9.48
N ILE A 57 10.65 -14.50 -8.75
CA ILE A 57 11.98 -15.01 -9.13
C ILE A 57 11.93 -16.53 -9.30
N ASN A 58 11.36 -17.23 -8.32
CA ASN A 58 11.29 -18.69 -8.32
C ASN A 58 10.37 -19.24 -9.42
N GLU A 59 9.20 -18.62 -9.63
CA GLU A 59 8.22 -19.08 -10.62
C GLU A 59 8.71 -18.91 -12.07
N TYR A 60 9.38 -17.78 -12.36
CA TYR A 60 9.79 -17.42 -13.72
C TYR A 60 11.29 -17.61 -13.98
N ASN A 61 12.08 -17.99 -12.98
CA ASN A 61 13.53 -18.15 -13.04
C ASN A 61 14.24 -16.89 -13.62
N VAL A 62 13.92 -15.73 -13.05
CA VAL A 62 14.43 -14.41 -13.50
C VAL A 62 15.24 -13.71 -12.41
N THR A 63 15.97 -12.65 -12.76
CA THR A 63 16.68 -11.83 -11.75
C THR A 63 15.72 -11.00 -10.90
N SER A 64 16.19 -10.51 -9.75
CA SER A 64 15.45 -9.60 -8.89
C SER A 64 15.02 -8.32 -9.61
N GLU A 65 15.86 -7.76 -10.49
CA GLU A 65 15.54 -6.54 -11.23
C GLU A 65 14.36 -6.77 -12.18
N VAL A 66 14.30 -7.94 -12.83
CA VAL A 66 13.19 -8.30 -13.72
C VAL A 66 11.90 -8.50 -12.91
N ALA A 67 11.98 -9.23 -11.80
CA ALA A 67 10.84 -9.44 -10.91
C ALA A 67 10.28 -8.12 -10.36
N ILE A 68 11.15 -7.24 -9.83
CA ILE A 68 10.75 -5.94 -9.30
C ILE A 68 10.13 -5.07 -10.40
N THR A 69 10.72 -5.03 -11.59
CA THR A 69 10.14 -4.29 -12.73
C THR A 69 8.72 -4.75 -13.06
N LYS A 70 8.48 -6.06 -13.06
CA LYS A 70 7.16 -6.64 -13.32
C LYS A 70 6.16 -6.32 -12.21
N ILE A 71 6.58 -6.42 -10.95
CA ILE A 71 5.73 -6.09 -9.80
C ILE A 71 5.39 -4.59 -9.77
N VAL A 72 6.34 -3.70 -10.12
CA VAL A 72 6.07 -2.26 -10.26
C VAL A 72 5.03 -2.00 -11.35
N ALA A 73 5.11 -2.67 -12.50
CA ALA A 73 4.09 -2.56 -13.53
C ALA A 73 2.71 -3.02 -13.03
N LEU A 74 2.64 -4.07 -12.19
CA LEU A 74 1.38 -4.49 -11.55
C LEU A 74 0.86 -3.40 -10.59
N ILE A 75 1.72 -2.81 -9.76
CA ILE A 75 1.36 -1.68 -8.87
C ILE A 75 0.74 -0.53 -9.70
N GLU A 76 1.35 -0.17 -10.83
CA GLU A 76 0.83 0.87 -11.71
C GLU A 76 -0.55 0.55 -12.29
N GLN A 77 -0.84 -0.71 -12.62
CA GLN A 77 -2.18 -1.11 -13.07
C GLN A 77 -3.22 -0.97 -11.95
N GLU A 78 -2.88 -1.39 -10.72
CA GLU A 78 -3.78 -1.24 -9.58
C GLU A 78 -4.04 0.24 -9.24
N TRP A 79 -3.05 1.12 -9.45
CA TRP A 79 -3.26 2.56 -9.34
C TRP A 79 -4.27 3.10 -10.37
N LYS A 80 -4.28 2.58 -11.60
CA LYS A 80 -5.28 2.95 -12.61
C LYS A 80 -6.68 2.55 -12.16
N THR A 81 -6.85 1.35 -11.61
CA THR A 81 -8.13 0.89 -11.02
C THR A 81 -8.60 1.83 -9.91
N LEU A 82 -7.71 2.21 -8.99
CA LEU A 82 -8.06 3.14 -7.91
C LEU A 82 -8.44 4.53 -8.43
N ASN A 83 -7.71 5.04 -9.43
CA ASN A 83 -8.00 6.34 -10.03
C ASN A 83 -9.36 6.33 -10.74
N GLN A 84 -9.67 5.27 -11.49
CA GLN A 84 -10.97 5.11 -12.14
C GLN A 84 -12.11 5.11 -11.11
N ALA A 85 -11.99 4.29 -10.07
CA ALA A 85 -12.99 4.21 -9.01
C ALA A 85 -13.18 5.56 -8.30
N ARG A 86 -12.09 6.31 -8.09
CA ARG A 86 -12.14 7.66 -7.52
C ARG A 86 -12.98 8.61 -8.36
N PHE A 87 -12.86 8.58 -9.69
CA PHE A 87 -13.68 9.42 -10.58
C PHE A 87 -15.15 9.01 -10.54
N GLU A 88 -15.44 7.71 -10.64
CA GLU A 88 -16.80 7.17 -10.71
C GLU A 88 -17.58 7.35 -9.40
N ASN A 89 -16.90 7.26 -8.26
CA ASN A 89 -17.54 7.14 -6.94
C ASN A 89 -17.01 8.17 -5.93
N HIS A 90 -16.58 9.35 -6.38
CA HIS A 90 -15.89 10.35 -5.57
C HIS A 90 -16.59 10.75 -4.26
N LEU A 91 -17.92 10.66 -4.20
CA LEU A 91 -18.73 10.99 -3.02
C LEU A 91 -18.75 9.90 -1.95
N LEU A 92 -18.25 8.69 -2.21
CA LEU A 92 -18.28 7.60 -1.23
C LEU A 92 -17.19 7.79 -0.17
N PRO A 93 -17.53 8.08 1.12
CA PRO A 93 -16.52 8.37 2.14
C PRO A 93 -15.60 7.17 2.43
N ALA A 94 -16.14 5.95 2.33
CA ALA A 94 -15.37 4.72 2.49
C ALA A 94 -14.24 4.62 1.44
N LEU A 95 -14.54 4.96 0.17
CA LEU A 95 -13.55 4.96 -0.91
C LEU A 95 -12.39 5.90 -0.61
N GLN A 96 -12.68 7.11 -0.12
CA GLN A 96 -11.63 8.08 0.22
C GLN A 96 -10.67 7.54 1.27
N GLN A 97 -11.17 6.81 2.27
CA GLN A 97 -10.32 6.17 3.27
C GLN A 97 -9.37 5.12 2.67
N PHE A 98 -9.87 4.27 1.76
CA PHE A 98 -9.03 3.28 1.07
C PHE A 98 -7.99 3.95 0.18
N ILE A 99 -8.34 5.03 -0.52
CA ILE A 99 -7.38 5.81 -1.31
C ILE A 99 -6.32 6.43 -0.40
N SER A 100 -6.70 7.01 0.74
CA SER A 100 -5.74 7.53 1.72
C SER A 100 -4.82 6.44 2.25
N LEU A 101 -5.32 5.22 2.46
CA LEU A 101 -4.51 4.07 2.84
C LEU A 101 -3.47 3.73 1.76
N ALA A 102 -3.86 3.63 0.49
CA ALA A 102 -2.94 3.39 -0.62
C ALA A 102 -1.91 4.52 -0.79
N ILE A 103 -2.28 5.77 -0.52
CA ILE A 103 -1.31 6.88 -0.51
C ILE A 103 -0.33 6.73 0.66
N SER A 104 -0.79 6.31 1.84
CA SER A 104 0.12 6.09 2.98
C SER A 104 1.15 4.99 2.70
N THR A 105 0.84 4.00 1.86
CA THR A 105 1.83 2.96 1.52
C THR A 105 2.94 3.49 0.64
N THR A 106 2.70 4.52 -0.19
CA THR A 106 3.79 5.18 -0.92
C THR A 106 4.69 5.98 0.01
N PHE A 107 4.14 6.53 1.09
CA PHE A 107 4.94 7.17 2.12
C PHE A 107 5.85 6.18 2.86
N PHE A 108 5.33 5.01 3.23
CA PHE A 108 6.10 4.02 3.98
C PHE A 108 7.12 3.24 3.14
N TYR A 109 6.73 2.88 1.92
CA TYR A 109 7.46 1.93 1.08
C TYR A 109 7.97 2.53 -0.24
N GLY A 110 7.77 3.83 -0.42
CA GLY A 110 8.31 4.57 -1.56
C GLY A 110 9.82 4.43 -1.67
N ASN A 111 10.34 4.57 -2.89
CA ASN A 111 11.76 4.39 -3.20
C ASN A 111 12.31 3.02 -2.78
N ARG A 112 11.45 1.99 -2.76
CA ARG A 112 11.77 0.62 -2.36
C ARG A 112 12.36 0.53 -0.94
N ASN A 113 11.91 1.42 -0.06
CA ASN A 113 12.34 1.45 1.32
C ASN A 113 11.31 0.74 2.22
N ASP A 114 11.63 0.52 3.49
CA ASP A 114 10.65 0.06 4.48
C ASP A 114 10.75 0.97 5.71
N VAL A 115 10.25 2.19 5.54
CA VAL A 115 10.31 3.20 6.60
C VAL A 115 9.35 2.85 7.73
N TYR A 116 8.31 2.05 7.45
CA TYR A 116 7.37 1.55 8.44
C TYR A 116 8.05 0.78 9.56
N THR A 117 8.87 -0.23 9.23
CA THR A 117 9.59 -0.99 10.26
C THR A 117 10.90 -0.32 10.68
N HIS A 118 11.51 0.50 9.80
CA HIS A 118 12.75 1.21 10.12
C HIS A 118 12.60 2.71 9.88
N SER A 119 12.16 3.39 10.95
CA SER A 119 11.75 4.79 10.93
C SER A 119 12.90 5.81 10.84
N ALA A 120 14.15 5.38 10.63
CA ALA A 120 15.30 6.28 10.50
C ALA A 120 15.09 7.36 9.41
N HIS A 121 14.38 7.00 8.34
CA HIS A 121 14.03 7.94 7.26
C HIS A 121 12.74 8.75 7.52
N MET A 122 12.03 8.47 8.62
CA MET A 122 10.79 9.15 9.03
C MET A 122 11.07 10.33 9.98
N GLN A 123 12.23 10.36 10.63
CA GLN A 123 12.58 11.37 11.63
C GLN A 123 12.39 12.80 11.11
N TRP A 124 12.92 13.10 9.92
CA TRP A 124 12.77 14.41 9.29
C TRP A 124 11.29 14.79 9.07
N THR A 125 10.46 13.85 8.62
CA THR A 125 9.03 14.10 8.38
C THR A 125 8.30 14.35 9.70
N ILE A 126 8.60 13.58 10.74
CA ILE A 126 7.98 13.74 12.07
C ILE A 126 8.35 15.11 12.66
N GLU A 127 9.64 15.46 12.61
CA GLU A 127 10.12 16.76 13.09
C GLU A 127 9.42 17.92 12.38
N ARG A 128 9.28 17.84 11.05
CA ARG A 128 8.64 18.87 10.26
C ARG A 128 7.14 19.00 10.51
N LEU A 129 6.41 17.89 10.68
CA LEU A 129 4.95 17.92 10.80
C LEU A 129 4.46 18.18 12.22
N PHE A 130 5.23 17.75 13.24
CA PHE A 130 4.74 17.73 14.62
C PHE A 130 5.60 18.52 15.61
N LEU A 131 6.86 18.87 15.27
CA LEU A 131 7.78 19.55 16.19
C LEU A 131 8.14 20.97 15.75
N LYS A 132 8.20 21.24 14.44
CA LYS A 132 8.42 22.58 13.90
C LYS A 132 7.08 23.17 13.49
N ASN A 133 6.61 24.19 14.22
CA ASN A 133 5.53 25.04 13.74
C ASN A 133 6.00 25.75 12.47
N MET A 134 5.15 25.77 11.43
CA MET A 134 5.38 26.56 10.22
C MET A 134 5.53 28.04 10.54
#